data_AF-A0A7W3TCZ0-F1
#
_entry.id   AF-A0A7W3TCZ0-F1
#
_cell.length_a   1.000
_cell.length_b   1.000
_cell.length_c   1.000
_cell.angle_alpha   90.00
_cell.angle_beta   90.00
_cell.angle_gamma   90.00
#
_symmetry.space_group_name_H-M   'P 1'
#
loop_
_entity.id
_entity.type
_entity.pdbx_description
1 polymer ?
#
loop_
_entity_poly.entity_id
_entity_poly.type
_entity_poly.pdbx_seq_one_letter_code
_entity_poly.pdbx_strand_id
1 'polypeptide(L)'
;MPRTVVAGPADARGPDNHLSAVFSDDAARDAHMVRFLRPAFERGERMEYFTEATPPETVLRVLEDHGLDATGARERGQLSVVAARDAYLSDGPFDPDRMVEQWHRSVREAERAGFDGLRAVGEMSWYGRGVPGSERLLEYELRIHREVFERLPSLAAMCLYDRRLMTDADVALLDGVHPEHRRIGKERLPPPTLRVVPLEGRAGVALGGEVNHSVRHVVTGVAAALACSETPGTRGTSGEGVVELDLSELEHIDLDGTVRLVSAATREPGRRLVVVDPPPCLLRLLDIFPELNAALEVVSR
;
A
#
# COMPACT_ATOMS: atom_id res chain seq x y z
N MET A 1 10.64 12.26 37.05
CA MET A 1 9.52 12.51 36.12
C MET A 1 9.67 11.57 34.96
N PRO A 2 8.67 10.74 34.61
CA PRO A 2 8.77 9.89 33.44
C PRO A 2 8.70 10.79 32.21
N ARG A 3 9.69 10.66 31.31
CA ARG A 3 9.65 11.31 29.99
C ARG A 3 8.47 10.68 29.25
N THR A 4 7.51 11.50 28.83
CA THR A 4 6.49 11.11 27.85
C THR A 4 7.22 10.60 26.61
N VAL A 5 7.26 9.28 26.42
CA VAL A 5 7.68 8.69 25.15
C VAL A 5 6.57 9.08 24.18
N VAL A 6 6.88 9.99 23.26
CA VAL A 6 5.99 10.28 22.14
C VAL A 6 5.89 8.97 21.35
N ALA A 7 4.69 8.38 21.33
CA ALA A 7 4.39 7.16 20.58
C ALA A 7 4.92 7.32 19.15
N GLY A 8 5.80 6.41 18.73
CA GLY A 8 6.30 6.42 17.36
C GLY A 8 5.26 5.85 16.39
N PRO A 9 5.45 5.95 15.07
CA PRO A 9 4.56 5.31 14.10
C PRO A 9 4.39 3.80 14.34
N ALA A 10 5.38 3.13 14.95
CA ALA A 10 5.31 1.73 15.35
C ALA A 10 4.28 1.43 16.48
N ASP A 11 3.84 2.44 17.24
CA ASP A 11 2.93 2.31 18.37
C ASP A 11 1.47 2.62 18.02
N ALA A 12 1.19 3.09 16.79
CA ALA A 12 -0.14 3.51 16.37
C ALA A 12 -1.14 2.33 16.26
N ARG A 13 -2.41 2.62 16.60
CA ARG A 13 -3.60 1.86 16.21
C ARG A 13 -4.56 2.81 15.48
N GLY A 14 -5.19 2.38 14.38
CA GLY A 14 -6.14 3.18 13.61
C GLY A 14 -5.93 3.05 12.09
N PRO A 15 -6.57 3.92 11.27
CA PRO A 15 -6.42 3.91 9.81
C PRO A 15 -4.99 4.20 9.33
N ASP A 16 -4.11 4.64 10.24
CA ASP A 16 -2.70 4.99 9.98
C ASP A 16 -1.73 3.81 10.11
N ASN A 17 -2.25 2.59 10.03
CA ASN A 17 -1.53 1.38 10.39
C ASN A 17 -0.89 0.63 9.21
N HIS A 18 -0.83 1.25 8.02
CA HIS A 18 -0.06 0.76 6.87
C HIS A 18 1.26 1.52 6.76
N LEU A 19 2.36 0.89 7.16
CA LEU A 19 3.69 1.49 7.24
C LEU A 19 4.61 0.93 6.16
N SER A 20 5.61 1.72 5.79
CA SER A 20 6.73 1.25 4.97
C SER A 20 8.04 1.41 5.74
N ALA A 21 9.02 0.56 5.42
CA ALA A 21 10.41 0.81 5.75
C ALA A 21 11.30 0.38 4.60
N VAL A 22 12.32 1.20 4.34
CA VAL A 22 13.33 0.96 3.32
C VAL A 22 14.64 0.64 4.01
N PHE A 23 15.36 -0.35 3.51
CA PHE A 23 16.64 -0.76 4.07
C PHE A 23 17.65 -1.13 2.99
N SER A 24 18.92 -0.99 3.34
CA SER A 24 20.07 -1.31 2.48
C SER A 24 20.98 -2.39 3.08
N ASP A 25 20.68 -2.88 4.29
CA ASP A 25 21.42 -3.94 4.96
C ASP A 25 20.53 -4.69 5.97
N ASP A 26 20.99 -5.88 6.36
CA ASP A 26 20.23 -6.79 7.24
C ASP A 26 20.05 -6.21 8.66
N ALA A 27 21.00 -5.41 9.15
CA ALA A 27 20.90 -4.81 10.48
C ALA A 27 19.81 -3.73 10.53
N ALA A 28 19.67 -2.95 9.46
CA ALA A 28 18.56 -2.02 9.29
C ALA A 28 17.22 -2.75 9.20
N ARG A 29 17.11 -3.81 8.38
CA ARG A 29 15.91 -4.68 8.33
C ARG A 29 15.52 -5.15 9.73
N ASP A 30 16.48 -5.70 10.46
CA ASP A 30 16.28 -6.25 11.80
C ASP A 30 15.81 -5.19 12.79
N ALA A 31 16.42 -3.99 12.76
CA ALA A 31 16.01 -2.88 13.59
C ALA A 31 14.57 -2.43 13.30
N HIS A 32 14.16 -2.35 12.02
CA HIS A 32 12.79 -2.02 11.63
C HIS A 32 11.81 -3.08 12.10
N MET A 33 12.10 -4.36 11.84
CA MET A 33 11.30 -5.50 12.28
C MET A 33 11.10 -5.51 13.80
N VAL A 34 12.19 -5.46 14.57
CA VAL A 34 12.14 -5.53 16.04
C VAL A 34 11.36 -4.34 16.60
N ARG A 35 11.60 -3.13 16.07
CA ARG A 35 10.86 -1.93 16.49
C ARG A 35 9.38 -2.07 16.23
N PHE A 36 9.00 -2.62 15.09
CA PHE A 36 7.59 -2.76 14.71
C PHE A 36 6.89 -3.88 15.47
N LEU A 37 7.54 -5.02 15.72
CA LEU A 37 6.91 -6.18 16.35
C LEU A 37 6.91 -6.14 17.89
N ARG A 38 7.88 -5.48 18.53
CA ARG A 38 7.96 -5.43 20.01
C ARG A 38 6.64 -5.07 20.70
N PRO A 39 5.88 -4.05 20.26
CA PRO A 39 4.64 -3.72 20.93
C PRO A 39 3.53 -4.80 20.78
N ALA A 40 3.60 -5.64 19.74
CA ALA A 40 2.67 -6.76 19.56
C ALA A 40 2.92 -7.92 20.55
N PHE A 41 4.18 -8.15 20.94
CA PHE A 41 4.51 -9.08 22.03
C PHE A 41 3.91 -8.62 23.36
N GLU A 42 4.02 -7.33 23.67
CA GLU A 42 3.54 -6.74 24.93
C GLU A 42 2.01 -6.68 25.01
N ARG A 43 1.33 -6.45 23.88
CA ARG A 43 -0.13 -6.27 23.80
C ARG A 43 -0.90 -7.53 23.42
N GLY A 44 -0.25 -8.69 23.32
CA GLY A 44 -0.95 -9.93 22.95
C GLY A 44 -1.59 -9.86 21.55
N GLU A 45 -0.99 -9.15 20.61
CA GLU A 45 -1.44 -9.14 19.20
C GLU A 45 -0.91 -10.40 18.50
N ARG A 46 -1.67 -10.96 17.55
CA ARG A 46 -1.16 -11.98 16.64
C ARG A 46 -0.19 -11.32 15.66
N MET A 47 0.88 -12.01 15.32
CA MET A 47 1.95 -11.54 14.45
C MET A 47 2.14 -12.48 13.26
N GLU A 48 2.24 -11.90 12.07
CA GLU A 48 2.54 -12.61 10.83
C GLU A 48 3.74 -11.98 10.14
N TYR A 49 4.74 -12.77 9.79
CA TYR A 49 5.92 -12.30 9.07
C TYR A 49 6.08 -13.10 7.77
N PHE A 50 6.10 -12.38 6.66
CA PHE A 50 6.25 -12.92 5.31
C PHE A 50 7.68 -12.63 4.81
N THR A 51 8.54 -13.66 4.83
CA THR A 51 9.96 -13.55 4.49
C THR A 51 10.22 -13.75 3.01
N GLU A 52 11.05 -12.95 2.36
CA GLU A 52 11.45 -13.18 0.97
C GLU A 52 12.88 -13.72 0.88
N ALA A 53 13.87 -12.87 1.11
CA ALA A 53 15.29 -13.25 1.02
C ALA A 53 15.81 -13.84 2.34
N THR A 54 15.13 -13.53 3.44
CA THR A 54 15.52 -13.95 4.79
C THR A 54 14.96 -15.34 5.10
N PRO A 55 15.77 -16.31 5.57
CA PRO A 55 15.22 -17.56 6.08
C PRO A 55 14.33 -17.33 7.32
N PRO A 56 13.16 -17.99 7.46
CA PRO A 56 12.29 -17.86 8.64
C PRO A 56 13.02 -18.02 9.98
N GLU A 57 14.00 -18.92 10.06
CA GLU A 57 14.80 -19.19 11.25
C GLU A 57 15.68 -17.99 11.64
N THR A 58 16.09 -17.17 10.67
CA THR A 58 16.86 -15.96 10.93
C THR A 58 15.99 -14.90 11.58
N VAL A 59 14.74 -14.72 11.12
CA VAL A 59 13.77 -13.82 11.76
C VAL A 59 13.55 -14.19 13.22
N LEU A 60 13.32 -15.48 13.50
CA LEU A 60 13.14 -15.96 14.87
C LEU A 60 14.35 -15.69 15.75
N ARG A 61 15.55 -16.03 15.27
CA ARG A 61 16.79 -15.80 16.01
C ARG A 61 16.98 -14.32 16.34
N VAL A 62 16.74 -13.42 15.39
CA VAL A 62 16.88 -11.98 15.61
C VAL A 62 15.90 -11.49 16.68
N LEU A 63 14.66 -11.98 16.69
CA LEU A 63 13.68 -11.63 17.73
C LEU A 63 14.15 -12.10 19.11
N GLU A 64 14.63 -13.34 19.22
CA GLU A 64 15.19 -13.89 20.47
C GLU A 64 16.40 -13.10 20.97
N ASP A 65 17.33 -12.77 20.09
CA ASP A 65 18.53 -11.98 20.40
C ASP A 65 18.17 -10.57 20.94
N HIS A 66 16.96 -10.08 20.64
CA HIS A 66 16.41 -8.81 21.13
C HIS A 66 15.45 -8.96 22.33
N GLY A 67 15.43 -10.15 22.96
CA GLY A 67 14.66 -10.46 24.16
C GLY A 67 13.16 -10.60 23.90
N LEU A 68 12.75 -10.94 22.68
CA LEU A 68 11.37 -11.23 22.31
C LEU A 68 11.22 -12.75 22.18
N ASP A 69 10.41 -13.37 23.05
CA ASP A 69 10.17 -14.82 23.11
C ASP A 69 9.39 -15.31 21.87
N ALA A 70 10.11 -15.42 20.74
CA ALA A 70 9.59 -15.82 19.45
C ALA A 70 9.25 -17.30 19.44
N THR A 71 10.04 -18.15 20.08
CA THR A 71 9.76 -19.58 20.24
C THR A 71 8.45 -19.80 20.99
N GLY A 72 8.30 -19.22 22.19
CA GLY A 72 7.06 -19.32 22.96
C GLY A 72 5.88 -18.68 22.23
N ALA A 73 6.08 -17.56 21.53
CA ALA A 73 5.05 -16.96 20.68
C ALA A 73 4.59 -17.86 19.53
N ARG A 74 5.48 -18.63 18.90
CA ARG A 74 5.09 -19.61 17.88
C ARG A 74 4.30 -20.76 18.48
N GLU A 75 4.76 -21.33 19.59
CA GLU A 75 4.13 -22.48 20.23
C GLU A 75 2.67 -22.22 20.63
N ARG A 76 2.39 -21.00 21.10
CA ARG A 76 1.03 -20.57 21.46
C ARG A 76 0.26 -19.89 20.32
N GLY A 77 0.77 -19.95 19.09
CA GLY A 77 0.11 -19.45 17.89
C GLY A 77 0.04 -17.92 17.76
N GLN A 78 0.79 -17.18 18.58
CA GLN A 78 0.88 -15.72 18.47
C GLN A 78 1.74 -15.29 17.29
N LEU A 79 2.82 -16.00 16.96
CA LEU A 79 3.74 -15.65 15.86
C LEU A 79 3.73 -16.71 14.76
N SER A 80 3.53 -16.27 13.52
CA SER A 80 3.79 -17.06 12.32
C SER A 80 4.87 -16.39 11.48
N VAL A 81 5.85 -17.18 11.04
CA VAL A 81 6.90 -16.74 10.09
C VAL A 81 6.90 -17.73 8.95
N VAL A 82 6.54 -17.26 7.75
CA VAL A 82 6.40 -18.05 6.53
C VAL A 82 7.06 -17.33 5.36
N ALA A 83 7.42 -18.06 4.31
CA ALA A 83 7.95 -17.42 3.12
C ALA A 83 6.85 -16.59 2.42
N ALA A 84 7.22 -15.42 1.91
CA ALA A 84 6.39 -14.51 1.13
C ALA A 84 5.79 -15.24 -0.07
N ARG A 85 6.56 -16.10 -0.76
CA ARG A 85 6.02 -16.96 -1.83
C ARG A 85 4.89 -17.88 -1.32
N ASP A 86 4.99 -18.40 -0.10
CA ASP A 86 4.02 -19.34 0.46
C ASP A 86 2.78 -18.60 1.00
N ALA A 87 2.80 -17.27 1.06
CA ALA A 87 1.69 -16.44 1.51
C ALA A 87 1.05 -15.64 0.37
N TYR A 88 1.86 -14.93 -0.42
CA TYR A 88 1.42 -14.11 -1.54
C TYR A 88 1.17 -14.93 -2.82
N LEU A 89 1.86 -16.07 -3.00
CA LEU A 89 1.86 -16.86 -4.25
C LEU A 89 1.37 -18.31 -4.07
N SER A 90 0.78 -18.66 -2.92
CA SER A 90 0.39 -20.04 -2.59
C SER A 90 -0.60 -20.68 -3.56
N ASP A 91 -1.53 -19.88 -4.10
CA ASP A 91 -2.61 -20.36 -4.99
C ASP A 91 -2.50 -19.80 -6.41
N GLY A 92 -1.29 -19.47 -6.86
CA GLY A 92 -1.02 -18.97 -8.21
C GLY A 92 -0.35 -17.59 -8.22
N PRO A 93 -0.44 -16.86 -9.36
CA PRO A 93 0.09 -15.49 -9.46
C PRO A 93 -0.41 -14.59 -8.33
N PHE A 94 0.38 -13.58 -7.98
CA PHE A 94 -0.03 -12.55 -7.03
C PHE A 94 -1.34 -11.90 -7.51
N ASP A 95 -2.30 -11.80 -6.59
CA ASP A 95 -3.62 -11.26 -6.87
C ASP A 95 -4.08 -10.33 -5.72
N PRO A 96 -4.27 -9.02 -6.00
CA PRO A 96 -4.77 -8.05 -5.04
C PRO A 96 -6.11 -8.41 -4.38
N ASP A 97 -7.06 -8.99 -5.11
CA ASP A 97 -8.39 -9.35 -4.58
C ASP A 97 -8.25 -10.45 -3.52
N ARG A 98 -7.47 -11.49 -3.84
CA ARG A 98 -7.15 -12.58 -2.89
C ARG A 98 -6.45 -12.04 -1.65
N MET A 99 -5.53 -11.09 -1.81
CA MET A 99 -4.80 -10.51 -0.68
C MET A 99 -5.70 -9.65 0.23
N VAL A 100 -6.58 -8.84 -0.35
CA VAL A 100 -7.59 -8.08 0.42
C VAL A 100 -8.46 -9.05 1.22
N GLU A 101 -9.00 -10.10 0.59
CA GLU A 101 -9.81 -11.11 1.28
C GLU A 101 -9.03 -11.85 2.38
N GLN A 102 -7.76 -12.17 2.14
CA GLN A 102 -6.87 -12.80 3.12
C GLN A 102 -6.70 -11.92 4.36
N TRP A 103 -6.51 -10.61 4.23
CA TRP A 103 -6.41 -9.72 5.40
C TRP A 103 -7.67 -9.73 6.24
N HIS A 104 -8.83 -9.60 5.60
CA HIS A 104 -10.13 -9.70 6.25
C HIS A 104 -10.32 -11.02 7.01
N ARG A 105 -9.86 -12.13 6.44
CA ARG A 105 -9.90 -13.44 7.09
C ARG A 105 -8.92 -13.53 8.26
N SER A 106 -7.68 -13.10 8.08
CA SER A 106 -6.61 -13.21 9.08
C SER A 106 -6.93 -12.42 10.34
N VAL A 107 -7.49 -11.20 10.19
CA VAL A 107 -7.96 -10.39 11.32
C VAL A 107 -9.08 -11.10 12.07
N ARG A 108 -10.11 -11.61 11.37
CA ARG A 108 -11.20 -12.37 12.00
C ARG A 108 -10.71 -13.61 12.73
N GLU A 109 -9.71 -14.30 12.18
CA GLU A 109 -9.11 -15.48 12.82
C GLU A 109 -8.32 -15.10 14.07
N ALA A 110 -7.54 -14.02 14.03
CA ALA A 110 -6.84 -13.49 15.20
C ALA A 110 -7.82 -13.13 16.33
N GLU A 111 -8.89 -12.41 16.00
CA GLU A 111 -9.92 -12.01 16.97
C GLU A 111 -10.65 -13.23 17.57
N ARG A 112 -11.00 -14.23 16.75
CA ARG A 112 -11.63 -15.48 17.23
C ARG A 112 -10.70 -16.31 18.11
N ALA A 113 -9.39 -16.23 17.89
CA ALA A 113 -8.39 -16.87 18.72
C ALA A 113 -8.09 -16.08 20.01
N GLY A 114 -8.73 -14.92 20.23
CA GLY A 114 -8.62 -14.13 21.44
C GLY A 114 -7.44 -13.14 21.46
N PHE A 115 -6.86 -12.83 20.30
CA PHE A 115 -5.82 -11.80 20.19
C PHE A 115 -6.42 -10.40 20.05
N ASP A 116 -5.75 -9.39 20.59
CA ASP A 116 -6.19 -7.98 20.60
C ASP A 116 -6.03 -7.27 19.25
N GLY A 117 -5.57 -7.98 18.21
CA GLY A 117 -5.33 -7.48 16.86
C GLY A 117 -4.37 -8.36 16.07
N LEU A 118 -4.06 -7.91 14.85
CA LEU A 118 -3.10 -8.53 13.95
C LEU A 118 -2.02 -7.52 13.56
N ARG A 119 -0.75 -7.94 13.63
CA ARG A 119 0.39 -7.17 13.17
C ARG A 119 1.18 -7.97 12.12
N ALA A 120 1.37 -7.42 10.95
CA ALA A 120 2.01 -8.12 9.84
C ALA A 120 3.26 -7.40 9.32
N VAL A 121 4.27 -8.17 8.90
CA VAL A 121 5.44 -7.64 8.21
C VAL A 121 5.61 -8.39 6.90
N GLY A 122 5.72 -7.66 5.79
CA GLY A 122 5.96 -8.23 4.47
C GLY A 122 7.27 -7.77 3.88
N GLU A 123 8.19 -8.70 3.57
CA GLU A 123 9.32 -8.40 2.69
C GLU A 123 8.83 -8.33 1.24
N MET A 124 8.92 -7.16 0.61
CA MET A 124 8.29 -6.86 -0.69
C MET A 124 9.21 -7.06 -1.89
N SER A 125 10.43 -7.53 -1.65
CA SER A 125 11.49 -7.59 -2.67
C SER A 125 11.27 -8.67 -3.74
N TRP A 126 10.25 -9.51 -3.58
CA TRP A 126 9.76 -10.40 -4.64
C TRP A 126 9.30 -9.63 -5.88
N TYR A 127 8.89 -8.37 -5.71
CA TYR A 127 8.56 -7.45 -6.82
C TYR A 127 9.74 -7.30 -7.79
N GLY A 128 10.94 -7.02 -7.27
CA GLY A 128 12.15 -6.84 -8.08
C GLY A 128 12.58 -8.10 -8.84
N ARG A 129 12.10 -9.27 -8.44
CA ARG A 129 12.35 -10.55 -9.11
C ARG A 129 11.34 -10.85 -10.23
N GLY A 130 10.30 -10.04 -10.39
CA GLY A 130 9.29 -10.20 -11.44
C GLY A 130 8.48 -11.49 -11.30
N VAL A 131 8.12 -11.88 -10.06
CA VAL A 131 7.24 -13.04 -9.84
C VAL A 131 5.90 -12.84 -10.55
N PRO A 132 5.22 -13.92 -11.01
CA PRO A 132 3.94 -13.79 -11.71
C PRO A 132 2.91 -12.98 -10.90
N GLY A 133 2.32 -11.95 -11.51
CA GLY A 133 1.36 -11.04 -10.88
C GLY A 133 1.98 -9.83 -10.18
N SER A 134 3.31 -9.77 -10.04
CA SER A 134 3.99 -8.65 -9.35
C SER A 134 3.77 -7.29 -9.99
N GLU A 135 3.44 -7.24 -11.28
CA GLU A 135 3.02 -6.01 -11.96
C GLU A 135 1.77 -5.36 -11.34
N ARG A 136 0.98 -6.12 -10.57
CA ARG A 136 -0.20 -5.63 -9.83
C ARG A 136 0.10 -5.19 -8.40
N LEU A 137 1.37 -5.16 -7.96
CA LEU A 137 1.69 -4.76 -6.59
C LEU A 137 1.24 -3.32 -6.30
N LEU A 138 1.45 -2.37 -7.22
CA LEU A 138 0.99 -0.99 -7.02
C LEU A 138 -0.54 -0.90 -6.89
N GLU A 139 -1.29 -1.69 -7.66
CA GLU A 139 -2.74 -1.80 -7.53
C GLU A 139 -3.10 -2.23 -6.10
N TYR A 140 -2.45 -3.27 -5.59
CA TYR A 140 -2.64 -3.76 -4.23
C TYR A 140 -2.32 -2.69 -3.18
N GLU A 141 -1.14 -2.07 -3.24
CA GLU A 141 -0.71 -1.07 -2.25
C GLU A 141 -1.69 0.11 -2.16
N LEU A 142 -2.23 0.57 -3.30
CA LEU A 142 -3.24 1.63 -3.32
C LEU A 142 -4.59 1.18 -2.75
N ARG A 143 -5.03 -0.05 -3.06
CA ARG A 143 -6.33 -0.59 -2.64
C ARG A 143 -6.41 -0.86 -1.14
N ILE A 144 -5.35 -1.41 -0.55
CA ILE A 144 -5.39 -1.86 0.86
C ILE A 144 -5.63 -0.73 1.84
N HIS A 145 -5.25 0.51 1.54
CA HIS A 145 -5.56 1.65 2.41
C HIS A 145 -7.05 1.74 2.72
N ARG A 146 -7.92 1.63 1.70
CA ARG A 146 -9.38 1.81 1.85
C ARG A 146 -10.12 0.50 2.06
N GLU A 147 -9.71 -0.56 1.36
CA GLU A 147 -10.37 -1.87 1.43
C GLU A 147 -9.99 -2.65 2.69
N VAL A 148 -8.85 -2.33 3.32
CA VAL A 148 -8.31 -3.05 4.47
C VAL A 148 -8.13 -2.13 5.67
N PHE A 149 -7.22 -1.15 5.62
CA PHE A 149 -6.82 -0.39 6.82
C PHE A 149 -7.90 0.56 7.34
N GLU A 150 -8.70 1.19 6.46
CA GLU A 150 -9.87 1.97 6.89
C GLU A 150 -10.97 1.09 7.53
N ARG A 151 -11.01 -0.22 7.22
CA ARG A 151 -12.07 -1.15 7.67
C ARG A 151 -11.66 -2.02 8.85
N LEU A 152 -10.37 -2.25 9.04
CA LEU A 152 -9.80 -3.18 10.02
C LEU A 152 -8.84 -2.42 10.95
N PRO A 153 -9.36 -1.62 11.91
CA PRO A 153 -8.52 -0.82 12.82
C PRO A 153 -7.66 -1.67 13.76
N SER A 154 -7.97 -2.96 13.90
CA SER A 154 -7.19 -3.97 14.64
C SER A 154 -6.00 -4.53 13.85
N LEU A 155 -5.83 -4.16 12.57
CA LEU A 155 -4.69 -4.53 11.73
C LEU A 155 -3.61 -3.44 11.74
N ALA A 156 -2.35 -3.85 11.82
CA ALA A 156 -1.21 -3.06 11.38
C ALA A 156 -0.29 -3.87 10.48
N ALA A 157 0.24 -3.26 9.43
CA ALA A 157 1.21 -3.91 8.56
C ALA A 157 2.39 -3.00 8.24
N MET A 158 3.55 -3.61 8.03
CA MET A 158 4.74 -2.93 7.54
C MET A 158 5.28 -3.62 6.29
N CYS A 159 5.36 -2.87 5.19
CA CYS A 159 6.02 -3.26 3.95
C CYS A 159 7.52 -2.93 4.00
N LEU A 160 8.37 -3.94 3.82
CA LEU A 160 9.83 -3.82 3.83
C LEU A 160 10.40 -3.87 2.41
N TYR A 161 11.12 -2.83 2.00
CA TYR A 161 11.73 -2.71 0.68
C TYR A 161 13.26 -2.80 0.76
N ASP A 162 13.85 -3.82 0.12
CA ASP A 162 15.31 -4.03 0.08
C ASP A 162 15.92 -3.32 -1.13
N ARG A 163 16.68 -2.24 -0.90
CA ARG A 163 17.34 -1.47 -1.96
C ARG A 163 18.43 -2.24 -2.69
N ARG A 164 18.89 -3.38 -2.14
CA ARG A 164 19.85 -4.26 -2.83
C ARG A 164 19.18 -5.11 -3.90
N LEU A 165 17.85 -5.26 -3.84
CA LEU A 165 17.06 -6.15 -4.70
C LEU A 165 16.05 -5.42 -5.59
N MET A 166 15.82 -4.12 -5.35
CA MET A 166 14.85 -3.29 -6.05
C MET A 166 15.53 -2.04 -6.61
N THR A 167 14.97 -1.47 -7.68
CA THR A 167 15.50 -0.21 -8.22
C THR A 167 15.08 0.95 -7.31
N ASP A 168 15.89 2.01 -7.24
CA ASP A 168 15.53 3.21 -6.47
C ASP A 168 14.20 3.82 -6.93
N ALA A 169 13.85 3.69 -8.22
CA ALA A 169 12.58 4.17 -8.76
C ALA A 169 11.39 3.36 -8.23
N ASP A 170 11.50 2.03 -8.19
CA ASP A 170 10.45 1.15 -7.68
C ASP A 170 10.24 1.35 -6.18
N VAL A 171 11.35 1.44 -5.42
CA VAL A 171 11.30 1.70 -3.99
C VAL A 171 10.69 3.08 -3.74
N ALA A 172 11.11 4.13 -4.45
CA ALA A 172 10.56 5.47 -4.27
C ALA A 172 9.06 5.55 -4.63
N LEU A 173 8.61 4.77 -5.61
CA LEU A 173 7.20 4.66 -5.97
C LEU A 173 6.38 3.95 -4.88
N LEU A 174 6.81 2.76 -4.45
CA LEU A 174 6.08 1.93 -3.49
C LEU A 174 6.14 2.48 -2.06
N ASP A 175 7.27 3.04 -1.65
CA ASP A 175 7.36 3.84 -0.42
C ASP A 175 6.51 5.13 -0.56
N GLY A 176 6.43 5.67 -1.78
CA GLY A 176 5.66 6.85 -2.18
C GLY A 176 4.17 6.80 -1.81
N VAL A 177 3.54 5.63 -1.97
CA VAL A 177 2.10 5.45 -1.70
C VAL A 177 1.78 5.37 -0.20
N HIS A 178 2.80 5.26 0.65
CA HIS A 178 2.67 5.36 2.10
C HIS A 178 2.83 6.83 2.52
N PRO A 179 1.85 7.43 3.21
CA PRO A 179 1.98 8.78 3.76
C PRO A 179 3.26 8.95 4.57
N GLU A 180 3.90 10.12 4.50
CA GLU A 180 5.23 10.37 5.07
C GLU A 180 5.31 10.02 6.57
N HIS A 181 4.25 10.30 7.32
CA HIS A 181 4.17 9.99 8.76
C HIS A 181 4.14 8.49 9.07
N ARG A 182 3.96 7.63 8.05
CA ARG A 182 3.90 6.15 8.15
C ARG A 182 5.21 5.47 7.72
N ARG A 183 6.24 6.24 7.37
CA ARG A 183 7.54 5.70 6.97
C ARG A 183 8.46 5.52 8.17
N ILE A 184 9.02 4.33 8.32
CA ILE A 184 10.03 4.04 9.35
C ILE A 184 11.42 4.14 8.71
N GLY A 185 12.19 5.13 9.14
CA GLY A 185 13.54 5.36 8.64
C GLY A 185 13.71 6.78 8.11
N LYS A 186 14.90 7.11 7.60
CA LYS A 186 15.22 8.41 7.01
C LYS A 186 16.02 8.26 5.71
N GLU A 187 15.91 7.11 5.04
CA GLU A 187 16.58 6.95 3.76
C GLU A 187 15.99 7.95 2.75
N ARG A 188 16.86 8.75 2.15
CA ARG A 188 16.48 9.73 1.14
C ARG A 188 16.59 9.07 -0.23
N LEU A 189 15.45 8.81 -0.83
CA LEU A 189 15.34 8.33 -2.21
C LEU A 189 15.21 9.51 -3.17
N PRO A 190 15.72 9.41 -4.41
CA PRO A 190 15.37 10.36 -5.45
C PRO A 190 13.85 10.28 -5.72
N PRO A 191 13.21 11.41 -6.09
CA PRO A 191 11.79 11.38 -6.43
C PRO A 191 11.57 10.51 -7.69
N PRO A 192 10.49 9.71 -7.74
CA PRO A 192 10.15 8.95 -8.93
C PRO A 192 9.68 9.88 -10.05
N THR A 193 9.73 9.41 -11.31
CA THR A 193 9.19 10.14 -12.47
C THR A 193 7.70 10.45 -12.31
N LEU A 194 6.95 9.51 -11.73
CA LEU A 194 5.55 9.68 -11.38
C LEU A 194 5.37 9.34 -9.90
N ARG A 195 5.02 10.35 -9.11
CA ARG A 195 4.62 10.18 -7.72
C ARG A 195 3.12 9.87 -7.68
N VAL A 196 2.75 8.88 -6.86
CA VAL A 196 1.37 8.48 -6.63
C VAL A 196 1.11 8.52 -5.14
N VAL A 197 0.07 9.24 -4.72
CA VAL A 197 -0.30 9.36 -3.30
C VAL A 197 -1.80 9.07 -3.17
N PRO A 198 -2.24 8.08 -2.36
CA PRO A 198 -3.66 7.87 -2.12
C PRO A 198 -4.28 9.07 -1.39
N LEU A 199 -5.51 9.45 -1.77
CA LEU A 199 -6.21 10.55 -1.10
C LEU A 199 -6.82 10.06 0.22
N GLU A 200 -6.53 10.76 1.31
CA GLU A 200 -7.10 10.42 2.63
C GLU A 200 -8.62 10.71 2.67
N GLY A 201 -9.41 9.73 3.12
CA GLY A 201 -10.84 9.88 3.36
C GLY A 201 -11.75 9.91 2.12
N ARG A 202 -11.20 9.82 0.90
CA ARG A 202 -11.96 9.83 -0.36
C ARG A 202 -11.38 8.88 -1.40
N ALA A 203 -12.19 8.47 -2.37
CA ALA A 203 -11.72 7.57 -3.44
C ALA A 203 -10.87 8.38 -4.41
N GLY A 204 -9.64 7.94 -4.67
CA GLY A 204 -8.78 8.65 -5.60
C GLY A 204 -7.31 8.68 -5.22
N VAL A 205 -6.54 9.30 -6.10
CA VAL A 205 -5.09 9.48 -5.94
C VAL A 205 -4.69 10.89 -6.36
N ALA A 206 -3.64 11.41 -5.73
CA ALA A 206 -2.88 12.53 -6.25
C ALA A 206 -1.71 12.02 -7.10
N LEU A 207 -1.50 12.64 -8.25
CA LEU A 207 -0.40 12.35 -9.16
C LEU A 207 0.50 13.58 -9.29
N GLY A 208 1.82 13.36 -9.25
CA GLY A 208 2.80 14.42 -9.46
C GLY A 208 3.97 13.99 -10.34
N GLY A 209 4.55 14.93 -11.08
CA GLY A 209 5.60 14.66 -12.08
C GLY A 209 5.02 14.41 -13.47
N GLU A 210 5.44 13.33 -14.13
CA GLU A 210 5.08 13.08 -15.54
C GLU A 210 4.43 11.73 -15.77
N VAL A 211 3.29 11.73 -16.46
CA VAL A 211 2.70 10.55 -17.08
C VAL A 211 3.16 10.47 -18.53
N ASN A 212 4.06 9.52 -18.80
CA ASN A 212 4.62 9.26 -20.12
C ASN A 212 4.81 7.74 -20.35
N HIS A 213 5.28 7.36 -21.53
CA HIS A 213 5.47 5.95 -21.91
C HIS A 213 6.34 5.13 -20.94
N SER A 214 7.34 5.75 -20.27
CA SER A 214 8.26 5.04 -19.38
C SER A 214 7.58 4.55 -18.10
N VAL A 215 6.55 5.27 -17.63
CA VAL A 215 5.79 4.96 -16.41
C VAL A 215 4.44 4.31 -16.71
N ARG A 216 4.21 3.81 -17.94
CA ARG A 216 2.94 3.17 -18.33
C ARG A 216 2.48 2.05 -17.39
N HIS A 217 3.44 1.34 -16.79
CA HIS A 217 3.17 0.26 -15.84
C HIS A 217 2.61 0.81 -14.51
N VAL A 218 3.15 1.93 -14.04
CA VAL A 218 2.63 2.69 -12.88
C VAL A 218 1.19 3.14 -13.15
N VAL A 219 0.96 3.76 -14.31
CA VAL A 219 -0.38 4.23 -14.71
C VAL A 219 -1.38 3.07 -14.80
N THR A 220 -0.92 1.90 -15.23
CA THR A 220 -1.76 0.69 -15.28
C THR A 220 -2.16 0.22 -13.88
N GLY A 221 -1.23 0.22 -12.91
CA GLY A 221 -1.54 -0.09 -11.51
C GLY A 221 -2.49 0.93 -10.87
N VAL A 222 -2.27 2.23 -11.13
CA VAL A 222 -3.19 3.30 -10.70
C VAL A 222 -4.58 3.09 -11.30
N ALA A 223 -4.68 2.89 -12.62
CA ALA A 223 -5.95 2.68 -13.29
C ALA A 223 -6.70 1.45 -12.71
N ALA A 224 -6.00 0.35 -12.47
CA ALA A 224 -6.60 -0.83 -11.84
C ALA A 224 -7.14 -0.53 -10.43
N ALA A 225 -6.40 0.23 -9.61
CA ALA A 225 -6.87 0.64 -8.28
C ALA A 225 -8.09 1.58 -8.34
N LEU A 226 -8.13 2.50 -9.32
CA LEU A 226 -9.28 3.40 -9.53
C LEU A 226 -10.53 2.64 -9.97
N ALA A 227 -10.37 1.61 -10.81
CA ALA A 227 -11.48 0.76 -11.22
C ALA A 227 -12.10 0.03 -10.02
N CYS A 228 -11.26 -0.49 -9.11
CA CYS A 228 -11.70 -1.21 -7.91
C CYS A 228 -12.16 -0.30 -6.76
N SER A 229 -11.88 1.01 -6.81
CA SER A 229 -12.17 1.94 -5.71
C SER A 229 -13.64 1.92 -5.31
N GLU A 230 -13.93 1.52 -4.06
CA GLU A 230 -15.27 1.66 -3.49
C GLU A 230 -15.56 3.14 -3.16
N THR A 231 -16.63 3.68 -3.71
CA THR A 231 -17.09 5.05 -3.46
C THR A 231 -18.11 5.06 -2.33
N PRO A 232 -18.07 6.00 -1.37
CA PRO A 232 -19.09 6.11 -0.33
C PRO A 232 -20.47 6.28 -0.97
N GLY A 233 -21.25 5.21 -0.92
CA GLY A 233 -22.42 4.97 -1.77
C GLY A 233 -22.72 3.47 -1.73
N THR A 234 -22.94 2.96 -0.52
CA THR A 234 -23.16 1.54 -0.22
C THR A 234 -24.30 0.96 -1.04
N ARG A 235 -24.14 -0.32 -1.43
CA ARG A 235 -25.20 -1.24 -1.88
C ARG A 235 -26.60 -0.78 -1.41
N GLY A 236 -27.42 -0.32 -2.35
CA GLY A 236 -28.85 -0.08 -2.13
C GLY A 236 -29.33 1.37 -2.11
N THR A 237 -28.47 2.38 -2.25
CA THR A 237 -28.91 3.78 -2.48
C THR A 237 -28.18 4.41 -3.66
N SER A 238 -28.96 4.99 -4.57
CA SER A 238 -28.58 5.64 -5.83
C SER A 238 -27.75 6.93 -5.66
N GLY A 239 -26.65 6.88 -4.90
CA GLY A 239 -25.68 7.97 -4.82
C GLY A 239 -24.62 7.82 -5.91
N GLU A 240 -24.29 8.90 -6.61
CA GLU A 240 -23.20 8.93 -7.59
C GLU A 240 -21.86 8.68 -6.89
N GLY A 241 -21.15 7.63 -7.30
CA GLY A 241 -19.82 7.34 -6.77
C GLY A 241 -18.81 8.35 -7.29
N VAL A 242 -18.08 9.05 -6.42
CA VAL A 242 -17.06 10.03 -6.83
C VAL A 242 -15.65 9.46 -6.65
N VAL A 243 -14.84 9.51 -7.71
CA VAL A 243 -13.40 9.24 -7.68
C VAL A 243 -12.66 10.53 -8.06
N GLU A 244 -11.69 10.94 -7.24
CA GLU A 244 -10.92 12.16 -7.43
C GLU A 244 -9.50 11.86 -7.96
N LEU A 245 -9.06 12.61 -8.96
CA LEU A 245 -7.68 12.69 -9.40
C LEU A 245 -7.16 14.08 -9.09
N ASP A 246 -6.28 14.18 -8.11
CA ASP A 246 -5.59 15.44 -7.81
C ASP A 246 -4.33 15.53 -8.67
N LEU A 247 -4.36 16.43 -9.64
CA LEU A 247 -3.30 16.62 -10.63
C LEU A 247 -2.56 17.95 -10.43
N SER A 248 -2.73 18.59 -9.26
CA SER A 248 -2.13 19.90 -8.93
C SER A 248 -0.60 19.94 -9.06
N GLU A 249 0.06 18.80 -8.87
CA GLU A 249 1.51 18.65 -9.03
C GLU A 249 1.91 17.86 -10.28
N LEU A 250 0.96 17.56 -11.17
CA LEU A 250 1.22 16.87 -12.42
C LEU A 250 1.69 17.88 -13.48
N GLU A 251 2.86 17.65 -14.05
CA GLU A 251 3.46 18.55 -15.05
C GLU A 251 3.07 18.13 -16.46
N HIS A 252 2.96 16.82 -16.69
CA HIS A 252 2.68 16.26 -18.02
C HIS A 252 1.81 15.00 -17.94
N ILE A 253 0.94 14.83 -18.96
CA ILE A 253 0.24 13.59 -19.24
C ILE A 253 0.06 13.38 -20.74
N ASP A 254 0.38 12.18 -21.20
CA ASP A 254 0.14 11.76 -22.58
C ASP A 254 -1.29 11.21 -22.79
N LEU A 255 -1.65 10.98 -24.05
CA LEU A 255 -2.98 10.50 -24.42
C LEU A 255 -3.27 9.08 -23.89
N ASP A 256 -2.30 8.16 -23.93
CA ASP A 256 -2.48 6.78 -23.43
C ASP A 256 -2.76 6.79 -21.93
N GLY A 257 -2.00 7.57 -21.16
CA GLY A 257 -2.23 7.74 -19.73
C GLY A 257 -3.58 8.35 -19.42
N THR A 258 -4.00 9.36 -20.18
CA THR A 258 -5.32 9.99 -20.04
C THR A 258 -6.43 8.97 -20.28
N VAL A 259 -6.38 8.25 -21.40
CA VAL A 259 -7.39 7.25 -21.76
C VAL A 259 -7.47 6.15 -20.69
N ARG A 260 -6.34 5.65 -20.18
CA ARG A 260 -6.32 4.62 -19.13
C ARG A 260 -6.99 5.08 -17.85
N LEU A 261 -6.62 6.26 -17.34
CA LEU A 261 -7.14 6.78 -16.09
C LEU A 261 -8.64 7.09 -16.18
N VAL A 262 -9.06 7.77 -17.25
CA VAL A 262 -10.47 8.11 -17.48
C VAL A 262 -11.30 6.83 -17.63
N SER A 263 -10.91 5.93 -18.54
CA SER A 263 -11.66 4.69 -18.80
C SER A 263 -11.80 3.81 -17.55
N ALA A 264 -10.77 3.76 -16.70
CA ALA A 264 -10.81 2.97 -15.48
C ALA A 264 -11.70 3.61 -14.41
N ALA A 265 -11.58 4.92 -14.20
CA ALA A 265 -12.37 5.64 -13.22
C ALA A 265 -13.87 5.71 -13.57
N THR A 266 -14.21 5.65 -14.86
CA THR A 266 -15.60 5.72 -15.34
C THR A 266 -16.16 4.36 -15.77
N ARG A 267 -15.45 3.26 -15.43
CA ARG A 267 -15.85 1.90 -15.80
C ARG A 267 -17.20 1.50 -15.19
N GLU A 268 -17.48 1.94 -13.97
CA GLU A 268 -18.71 1.64 -13.25
C GLU A 268 -19.82 2.65 -13.62
N PRO A 269 -21.01 2.20 -14.04
CA PRO A 269 -22.12 3.10 -14.36
C PRO A 269 -22.51 3.98 -13.17
N GLY A 270 -22.66 5.30 -13.42
CA GLY A 270 -23.02 6.27 -12.37
C GLY A 270 -21.85 6.73 -11.51
N ARG A 271 -20.61 6.29 -11.80
CA ARG A 271 -19.40 6.84 -11.20
C ARG A 271 -18.95 8.10 -11.95
N ARG A 272 -18.63 9.14 -11.19
CA ARG A 272 -18.13 10.42 -11.68
C ARG A 272 -16.65 10.56 -11.34
N LEU A 273 -15.85 10.91 -12.35
CA LEU A 273 -14.45 11.27 -12.17
C LEU A 273 -14.33 12.78 -11.96
N VAL A 274 -13.76 13.20 -10.84
CA VAL A 274 -13.41 14.59 -10.56
C VAL A 274 -11.91 14.76 -10.77
N VAL A 275 -11.51 15.68 -11.64
CA VAL A 275 -10.11 16.01 -11.90
C VAL A 275 -9.82 17.39 -11.30
N VAL A 276 -8.92 17.44 -10.35
CA VAL A 276 -8.53 18.67 -9.63
C VAL A 276 -7.23 19.20 -10.21
N ASP A 277 -7.24 20.48 -10.59
CA ASP A 277 -6.09 21.23 -11.11
C ASP A 277 -5.33 20.52 -12.25
N PRO A 278 -6.03 20.16 -13.35
CA PRO A 278 -5.40 19.43 -14.46
C PRO A 278 -4.29 20.27 -15.13
N PRO A 279 -3.19 19.65 -15.57
CA PRO A 279 -2.16 20.36 -16.31
C PRO A 279 -2.69 20.88 -17.65
N PRO A 280 -2.11 21.97 -18.21
CA PRO A 280 -2.52 22.52 -19.50
C PRO A 280 -2.51 21.51 -20.65
N CYS A 281 -1.64 20.49 -20.60
CA CYS A 281 -1.62 19.43 -21.61
C CYS A 281 -2.87 18.55 -21.56
N LEU A 282 -3.42 18.26 -20.38
CA LEU A 282 -4.65 17.50 -20.24
C LEU A 282 -5.83 18.30 -20.80
N LEU A 283 -5.95 19.58 -20.45
CA LEU A 283 -7.01 20.44 -20.97
C LEU A 283 -7.02 20.47 -22.51
N ARG A 284 -5.84 20.56 -23.14
CA ARG A 284 -5.72 20.48 -24.60
C ARG A 284 -6.16 19.13 -25.16
N LEU A 285 -5.85 18.02 -24.49
CA LEU A 285 -6.32 16.70 -24.91
C LEU A 285 -7.85 16.60 -24.81
N LEU A 286 -8.46 17.16 -23.76
CA LEU A 286 -9.91 17.19 -23.58
C LEU A 286 -10.62 18.02 -24.65
N ASP A 287 -10.00 19.12 -25.11
CA ASP A 287 -10.51 19.92 -26.24
C ASP A 287 -10.44 19.14 -27.57
N ILE A 288 -9.40 18.32 -27.76
CA ILE A 288 -9.20 17.52 -28.98
C ILE A 288 -10.08 16.26 -28.99
N PHE A 289 -10.35 15.68 -27.81
CA PHE A 289 -11.11 14.43 -27.62
C PHE A 289 -12.32 14.67 -26.69
N PRO A 290 -13.42 15.26 -27.19
CA PRO A 290 -14.59 15.64 -26.38
C PRO A 290 -15.26 14.47 -25.64
N GLU A 291 -15.11 13.24 -26.14
CA GLU A 291 -15.60 12.02 -25.50
C GLU A 291 -14.94 11.76 -24.14
N LEU A 292 -13.68 12.15 -23.97
CA LEU A 292 -12.99 12.08 -22.68
C LEU A 292 -13.57 13.11 -21.71
N ASN A 293 -13.81 14.33 -22.20
CA ASN A 293 -14.35 15.43 -21.42
C ASN A 293 -15.76 15.14 -20.86
N ALA A 294 -16.59 14.44 -21.63
CA ALA A 294 -17.96 14.09 -21.21
C ALA A 294 -18.00 13.20 -19.95
N ALA A 295 -16.89 12.53 -19.61
CA ALA A 295 -16.82 11.57 -18.51
C ALA A 295 -16.20 12.16 -17.22
N LEU A 296 -15.80 13.44 -17.23
CA LEU A 296 -15.04 14.06 -16.15
C LEU A 296 -15.54 15.45 -15.77
N GLU A 297 -15.44 15.74 -14.49
CA GLU A 297 -15.68 17.05 -13.90
C GLU A 297 -14.34 17.69 -13.55
N VAL A 298 -14.03 18.83 -14.18
CA VAL A 298 -12.80 19.58 -13.89
C VAL A 298 -13.06 20.62 -12.80
N VAL A 299 -12.24 20.61 -11.76
CA VAL A 299 -12.25 21.57 -10.65
C VAL A 299 -10.89 22.24 -10.55
N SER A 300 -10.86 23.54 -10.26
CA SER A 300 -9.63 24.26 -9.93
C SER A 300 -9.67 24.73 -8.47
N ARG A 301 -8.57 24.57 -7.73
CA ARG A 301 -8.45 24.97 -6.31
C ARG A 301 -7.43 26.07 -6.08
#